data_AF-A0A509L563-F1
#
_entry.id   AF-A0A509L563-F1
#
_cell.length_a   1.000
_cell.length_b   1.000
_cell.length_c   1.000
_cell.angle_alpha   90.00
_cell.angle_beta   90.00
_cell.angle_gamma   90.00
#
_symmetry.space_group_name_H-M   'P 1'
#
loop_
_entity.id
_entity.type
_entity.pdbx_description
1 polymer ?
#
loop_
_entity_poly.entity_id
_entity_poly.type
_entity_poly.pdbx_seq_one_letter_code
_entity_poly.pdbx_strand_id
1 'polypeptide(L)' 'MTYSRFEDLPVWQEAIRLADGIYDFTEKHKKVLSYSLRDQIERAALSVSNNVAE' A
#
# COMPACT_ATOMS: atom_id res chain seq x y z
N MET A 1 19.20 13.18 -11.04
CA MET A 1 18.96 13.13 -9.59
C MET A 1 19.42 11.78 -9.10
N THR A 2 20.18 11.75 -8.01
CA THR A 2 20.59 10.51 -7.37
C THR A 2 19.73 10.33 -6.14
N TYR A 3 18.95 9.25 -6.09
CA TYR A 3 18.18 8.87 -4.90
C TYR A 3 19.15 8.23 -3.90
N SER A 4 19.10 8.64 -2.64
CA SER A 4 20.03 8.14 -1.62
C SER A 4 19.39 7.08 -0.74
N ARG A 5 18.06 7.06 -0.68
CA ARG A 5 17.26 6.08 0.04
C ARG A 5 16.04 5.68 -0.78
N PHE A 6 15.44 4.53 -0.47
CA PHE A 6 14.24 4.08 -1.18
C PHE A 6 13.05 5.04 -0.99
N GLU A 7 12.96 5.74 0.15
CA GLU A 7 11.89 6.71 0.39
C GLU A 7 11.95 7.94 -0.54
N ASP A 8 13.11 8.20 -1.14
CA ASP A 8 13.28 9.26 -2.13
C ASP A 8 12.68 8.89 -3.50
N LEU A 9 12.45 7.59 -3.75
CA LEU A 9 11.94 7.11 -5.03
C LEU A 9 10.48 7.54 -5.22
N PRO A 10 10.14 8.27 -6.31
CA PRO A 10 8.75 8.64 -6.58
C PRO A 10 7.81 7.43 -6.64
N VAL A 11 8.29 6.31 -7.19
CA VAL A 11 7.51 5.06 -7.25
C VAL A 11 7.24 4.45 -5.88
N TRP A 12 8.16 4.59 -4.91
CA TRP A 12 7.92 4.14 -3.54
C TRP A 12 6.86 5.02 -2.87
N GLN A 13 6.91 6.33 -3.08
CA GLN A 13 5.92 7.27 -2.55
C GLN A 13 4.52 7.01 -3.13
N GLU A 14 4.41 6.71 -4.43
CA GLU A 14 3.14 6.30 -5.02
C GLU A 14 2.65 4.95 -4.48
N ALA A 15 3.55 4.00 -4.22
CA ALA A 15 3.18 2.71 -3.63
C ALA A 15 2.61 2.87 -2.20
N ILE A 16 3.19 3.75 -1.39
CA ILE A 16 2.64 4.09 -0.07
C ILE A 16 1.29 4.78 -0.19
N ARG A 17 1.14 5.75 -1.10
CA ARG A 17 -0.17 6.39 -1.37
C ARG A 17 -1.24 5.39 -1.79
N LEU A 18 -0.87 4.39 -2.59
CA LEU A 18 -1.76 3.29 -2.96
C LEU A 18 -2.18 2.48 -1.73
N ALA A 19 -1.22 2.10 -0.87
CA ALA A 19 -1.52 1.35 0.35
C ALA A 19 -2.48 2.13 1.26
N ASP A 20 -2.21 3.41 1.53
CA ASP A 20 -3.08 4.28 2.32
C ASP A 20 -4.50 4.34 1.75
N GLY A 21 -4.62 4.55 0.43
CA GLY A 21 -5.93 4.57 -0.23
C GLY A 21 -6.69 3.23 -0.14
N ILE A 22 -5.98 2.11 -0.15
CA ILE A 22 -6.59 0.78 0.05
C ILE A 22 -7.05 0.60 1.50
N TYR A 23 -6.25 1.00 2.50
CA TYR A 23 -6.65 0.95 3.90
C TYR A 23 -7.89 1.82 4.17
N ASP A 24 -7.94 3.03 3.63
CA ASP A 24 -9.11 3.91 3.74
C ASP A 24 -10.35 3.28 3.08
N PHE A 25 -10.18 2.70 1.89
CA PHE A 25 -11.26 2.03 1.18
C PHE A 25 -11.81 0.83 1.95
N THR A 26 -10.94 -0.05 2.45
CA THR A 26 -11.37 -1.27 3.16
C THR A 26 -12.00 -0.95 4.50
N GLU A 27 -11.51 0.06 5.22
CA GLU A 27 -12.09 0.50 6.48
C GLU A 27 -13.47 1.13 6.26
N LYS A 28 -13.63 1.98 5.24
CA LYS A 28 -14.93 2.56 4.86
C LYS A 28 -15.97 1.49 4.53
N HIS A 29 -15.57 0.38 3.93
CA HIS A 29 -16.46 -0.70 3.49
C HIS A 29 -16.40 -1.95 4.37
N LYS A 30 -15.90 -1.85 5.61
CA LYS A 30 -15.70 -2.99 6.52
C LYS A 30 -16.93 -3.84 6.82
N LYS A 31 -18.14 -3.27 6.64
CA LYS A 31 -19.42 -3.98 6.85
C LYS A 31 -19.84 -4.82 5.64
N VAL A 32 -19.28 -4.55 4.47
CA VAL A 32 -19.63 -5.20 3.19
C VAL A 32 -18.54 -6.18 2.78
N LEU A 33 -17.28 -5.81 2.99
CA LEU A 33 -16.14 -6.66 2.67
C LEU A 33 -15.90 -7.70 3.77
N SER A 34 -15.65 -8.95 3.39
CA SER A 34 -15.22 -9.97 4.34
C SER A 34 -13.85 -9.60 4.93
N TYR A 35 -13.59 -10.06 6.15
CA TYR A 35 -12.28 -9.91 6.77
C TYR A 35 -11.14 -10.43 5.87
N SER A 36 -11.32 -11.61 5.26
CA SER A 36 -10.30 -12.22 4.40
C SER A 36 -9.98 -11.39 3.16
N LEU A 37 -10.98 -10.77 2.54
CA LEU A 37 -10.77 -9.93 1.36
C LEU A 37 -10.01 -8.65 1.73
N ARG A 38 -10.37 -8.02 2.85
CA ARG A 38 -9.66 -6.84 3.38
C ARG A 38 -8.19 -7.16 3.68
N ASP A 39 -7.95 -8.23 4.43
CA ASP A 39 -6.61 -8.69 4.78
C ASP A 39 -5.73 -8.97 3.55
N GLN A 40 -6.30 -9.64 2.53
CA GLN A 40 -5.56 -9.93 1.29
C GLN A 40 -5.20 -8.66 0.52
N ILE A 41 -6.15 -7.74 0.32
CA ILE A 41 -5.91 -6.54 -0.49
C ILE A 41 -5.01 -5.53 0.24
N GLU A 42 -5.16 -5.36 1.55
CA GLU A 42 -4.31 -4.50 2.38
C GLU A 42 -2.85 -4.98 2.35
N ARG A 43 -2.61 -6.28 2.56
CA ARG A 43 -1.25 -6.85 2.48
C ARG A 43 -0.67 -6.78 1.07
N ALA A 44 -1.49 -7.03 0.04
CA ALA A 44 -1.02 -6.94 -1.35
C ALA A 44 -0.60 -5.50 -1.70
N ALA A 45 -1.34 -4.49 -1.25
CA ALA A 45 -1.01 -3.09 -1.48
C ALA A 45 0.29 -2.69 -0.75
N LEU A 46 0.42 -3.05 0.52
CA LEU A 46 1.64 -2.81 1.32
C LEU A 46 2.87 -3.54 0.74
N SER A 47 2.66 -4.71 0.15
CA SER A 47 3.74 -5.48 -0.49
C SER A 47 4.43 -4.68 -1.61
N VAL A 48 3.73 -3.80 -2.32
CA VAL A 48 4.32 -3.01 -3.40
C VAL A 48 5.43 -2.10 -2.89
N SER A 49 5.19 -1.32 -1.83
CA SER A 49 6.22 -0.45 -1.25
C SER A 49 7.38 -1.24 -0.65
N ASN A 50 7.09 -2.41 -0.07
CA ASN A 50 8.13 -3.28 0.50
C ASN A 50 9.05 -3.85 -0.60
N ASN A 51 8.50 -4.30 -1.73
CA ASN A 51 9.29 -4.82 -2.86
C ASN A 51 10.08 -3.71 -3.58
N VAL A 52 9.63 -2.45 -3.52
CA VAL A 52 10.40 -1.31 -4.04
C VAL A 52 11.56 -0.94 -3.10
N ALA A 53 11.42 -1.22 -1.81
CA ALA A 53 12.42 -0.92 -0.80
C ALA A 53 13.49 -2.02 -0.62
N GLU A 54 13.18 -3.26 -1.00
CA GLU A 54 14.09 -4.42 -1.02
C GLU A 54 15.19 -4.28 -2.09
#